data_AF-A0A7S1GLQ2-F1
#
_entry.id   AF-A0A7S1GLQ2-F1
#
_cell.length_a   1.000
_cell.length_b   1.000
_cell.length_c   1.000
_cell.angle_alpha   90.00
_cell.angle_beta   90.00
_cell.angle_gamma   90.00
#
_symmetry.space_group_name_H-M   'P 1'
#
loop_
_entity.id
_entity.type
_entity.pdbx_description
1 polymer ?
#
loop_
_entity_poly.entity_id
_entity_poly.type
_entity_poly.pdbx_seq_one_letter_code
_entity_poly.pdbx_strand_id
1 'polypeptide(L)'
;DVRFMCLMVCTGRQIPYWDRCSDCHKQYRKDHNLEHVPVVTVIGTGVHLFRSYNASTAGTIEEITNLFNSINDSAIYTSIPCYQLSKVPEEYKEETEGRGGLYWAMLKKRKRYSNMRFLDYFHLTRTCHFDNCSYDGRHRSRFVNRWKAQLLLNTLCKK
;
A
#
# COMPACT_ATOMS: atom_id res chain seq x y z
N ASP A 1 -7.99 15.76 -11.55
CA ASP A 1 -8.97 14.69 -11.30
C ASP A 1 -8.33 13.45 -10.71
N VAL A 2 -8.94 12.89 -9.66
CA VAL A 2 -8.59 11.55 -9.14
C VAL A 2 -9.50 10.55 -9.83
N ARG A 3 -8.91 9.64 -10.61
CA ARG A 3 -9.67 8.59 -11.32
C ARG A 3 -9.33 7.23 -10.74
N PHE A 4 -10.37 6.44 -10.44
CA PHE A 4 -10.22 5.07 -9.94
C PHE A 4 -9.78 4.16 -11.09
N MET A 5 -8.64 3.47 -10.91
CA MET A 5 -7.95 2.79 -12.00
C MET A 5 -8.34 1.32 -12.18
N CYS A 6 -8.58 0.58 -11.09
CA CYS A 6 -8.89 -0.86 -11.15
C CYS A 6 -9.70 -1.30 -9.91
N LEU A 7 -10.81 -2.02 -10.11
CA LEU A 7 -11.57 -2.73 -9.09
C LEU A 7 -11.50 -4.23 -9.38
N MET A 8 -10.29 -4.78 -9.54
CA MET A 8 -10.10 -6.21 -9.54
C MET A 8 -9.35 -6.60 -8.29
N VAL A 9 -9.92 -7.58 -7.59
CA VAL A 9 -9.33 -8.26 -6.45
C VAL A 9 -8.04 -8.93 -6.94
N CYS A 10 -6.94 -8.18 -6.90
CA CYS A 10 -5.61 -8.68 -7.19
C CYS A 10 -5.19 -9.48 -5.95
N THR A 11 -5.66 -10.72 -5.82
CA THR A 11 -5.36 -11.57 -4.64
C THR A 11 -4.15 -12.46 -4.82
N GLY A 12 -3.46 -12.41 -5.97
CA GLY A 12 -2.20 -13.16 -6.19
C GLY A 12 -2.31 -14.69 -6.06
N ARG A 13 -3.53 -15.26 -6.01
CA ARG A 13 -3.74 -16.69 -5.67
C ARG A 13 -3.54 -17.66 -6.84
N GLN A 14 -3.58 -17.19 -8.09
CA GLN A 14 -3.46 -18.04 -9.29
C GLN A 14 -2.55 -17.44 -10.38
N ILE A 15 -2.31 -16.13 -10.34
CA ILE A 15 -1.44 -15.36 -11.23
C ILE A 15 -0.67 -14.38 -10.33
N PRO A 16 0.63 -14.10 -10.56
CA PRO A 16 1.39 -13.17 -9.74
C PRO A 16 0.67 -11.82 -9.61
N TYR A 17 0.67 -11.25 -8.41
CA TYR A 17 -0.05 -10.01 -8.14
C TYR A 17 0.47 -8.86 -9.00
N TRP A 18 1.79 -8.78 -9.14
CA TRP A 18 2.45 -7.74 -9.91
C TRP A 18 2.05 -7.74 -11.39
N ASP A 19 1.87 -8.93 -11.98
CA ASP A 19 1.61 -9.12 -13.41
C ASP A 19 0.25 -8.52 -13.78
N ARG A 20 -0.82 -8.91 -13.07
CA ARG A 20 -2.16 -8.33 -13.27
C ARG A 20 -2.22 -6.83 -13.01
N CYS A 21 -1.51 -6.34 -11.99
CA CYS A 21 -1.50 -4.91 -11.67
C CYS A 21 -0.79 -4.10 -12.75
N SER A 22 0.32 -4.62 -13.29
CA SER A 22 1.07 -4.01 -14.37
C SER A 22 0.21 -3.90 -15.64
N ASP A 23 -0.50 -4.98 -15.99
CA ASP A 23 -1.38 -5.00 -17.15
C ASP A 23 -2.58 -4.07 -16.98
N CYS A 24 -3.23 -4.06 -15.81
CA CYS A 24 -4.31 -3.10 -15.56
C CYS A 24 -3.82 -1.66 -15.67
N HIS A 25 -2.62 -1.36 -15.16
CA HIS A 25 -2.02 -0.05 -15.28
C HIS A 25 -1.75 0.35 -16.74
N LYS A 26 -1.14 -0.53 -17.55
CA LYS A 26 -0.89 -0.30 -18.98
C LYS A 26 -2.19 -0.09 -19.74
N GLN A 27 -3.18 -0.97 -19.54
CA GLN A 27 -4.48 -0.91 -20.19
C GLN A 27 -5.21 0.40 -19.85
N TYR A 28 -5.24 0.79 -18.57
CA TYR A 28 -5.85 2.03 -18.15
C TYR A 28 -5.22 3.26 -18.81
N ARG A 29 -3.87 3.29 -18.92
CA ARG A 29 -3.19 4.39 -19.61
C ARG A 29 -3.59 4.47 -21.08
N LYS A 30 -3.66 3.32 -21.76
CA LYS A 30 -4.08 3.23 -23.16
C LYS A 30 -5.52 3.72 -23.35
N ASP A 31 -6.47 3.21 -22.56
CA ASP A 31 -7.90 3.53 -22.69
C ASP A 31 -8.21 5.02 -22.45
N HIS A 32 -7.34 5.72 -21.74
CA HIS A 32 -7.51 7.14 -21.40
C HIS A 32 -6.52 8.07 -22.13
N ASN A 33 -5.78 7.56 -23.12
CA ASN A 33 -4.75 8.31 -23.86
C ASN A 33 -3.72 8.98 -22.93
N LEU A 34 -3.37 8.33 -21.82
CA LEU A 34 -2.42 8.83 -20.82
C LEU A 34 -1.00 8.38 -21.08
N GLU A 35 -0.71 7.69 -22.19
CA GLU A 35 0.62 7.10 -22.48
C GLU A 35 1.77 8.10 -22.32
N HIS A 36 1.56 9.36 -22.72
CA HIS A 36 2.54 10.44 -22.61
C HIS A 36 2.29 11.42 -21.44
N VAL A 37 1.27 11.15 -20.60
CA VAL A 37 0.92 12.01 -19.47
C VAL A 37 1.64 11.52 -18.21
N PRO A 38 2.29 12.41 -17.43
CA PRO A 38 2.82 12.05 -16.13
C PRO A 38 1.68 11.61 -15.21
N VAL A 39 1.73 10.35 -14.76
CA VAL A 39 0.80 9.80 -13.76
C VAL A 39 1.61 9.37 -12.56
N VAL A 40 1.05 9.60 -11.37
CA VAL A 40 1.63 9.09 -10.11
C VAL A 40 0.77 7.94 -9.61
N THR A 41 1.35 6.74 -9.59
CA THR A 41 0.64 5.53 -9.18
C THR A 41 0.76 5.32 -7.67
N VAL A 42 -0.36 5.27 -6.96
CA VAL A 42 -0.39 5.06 -5.50
C VAL A 42 -0.65 3.58 -5.20
N ILE A 43 0.29 2.93 -4.51
CA ILE A 43 0.30 1.48 -4.28
C ILE A 43 0.05 1.20 -2.79
N GLY A 44 -1.12 0.65 -2.48
CA GLY A 44 -1.58 0.37 -1.11
C GLY A 44 -1.88 -1.10 -0.81
N THR A 45 -1.07 -2.02 -1.35
CA THR A 45 -1.37 -3.47 -1.34
C THR A 45 -0.70 -4.27 -0.22
N GLY A 46 0.25 -3.67 0.52
CA GLY A 46 1.15 -4.41 1.43
C GLY A 46 0.44 -5.36 2.40
N VAL A 47 -0.69 -4.94 2.99
CA VAL A 47 -1.47 -5.79 3.91
C VAL A 47 -2.21 -6.93 3.21
N HIS A 48 -2.64 -6.73 1.96
CA HIS A 48 -3.36 -7.74 1.18
C HIS A 48 -2.40 -8.82 0.69
N LEU A 49 -1.21 -8.43 0.24
CA LEU A 49 -0.15 -9.38 -0.12
C LEU A 49 0.34 -10.14 1.10
N PHE A 50 0.64 -9.45 2.20
CA PHE A 50 1.08 -10.09 3.43
C PHE A 50 0.16 -11.25 3.85
N ARG A 51 -1.15 -11.05 3.75
CA ARG A 51 -2.13 -12.12 4.01
C ARG A 51 -2.14 -13.21 2.94
N SER A 52 -2.08 -12.83 1.67
CA SER A 52 -2.15 -13.78 0.55
C SER A 52 -0.94 -14.72 0.53
N TYR A 53 0.19 -14.30 1.10
CA TYR A 53 1.40 -15.11 1.29
C TYR A 53 1.55 -15.63 2.72
N ASN A 54 0.45 -15.94 3.43
CA ASN A 54 0.47 -16.54 4.76
C ASN A 54 1.37 -15.78 5.77
N ALA A 55 1.24 -14.46 5.84
CA ALA A 55 2.06 -13.58 6.69
C ALA A 55 3.57 -13.63 6.37
N SER A 56 3.95 -14.03 5.14
CA SER A 56 5.35 -14.01 4.70
C SER A 56 5.78 -12.59 4.32
N THR A 57 6.73 -12.05 5.09
CA THR A 57 7.40 -10.78 4.76
C THR A 57 8.20 -10.91 3.47
N ALA A 58 8.89 -12.03 3.24
CA ALA A 58 9.75 -12.24 2.08
C ALA A 58 8.95 -12.25 0.77
N GLY A 59 7.92 -13.10 0.67
CA GLY A 59 7.08 -13.19 -0.54
C GLY A 59 6.36 -11.88 -0.84
N THR A 60 5.92 -11.17 0.20
CA THR A 60 5.30 -9.85 0.03
C THR A 60 6.26 -8.82 -0.55
N ILE A 61 7.51 -8.79 -0.08
CA ILE A 61 8.53 -7.85 -0.59
C ILE A 61 8.89 -8.17 -2.03
N GLU A 62 8.97 -9.45 -2.38
CA GLU A 62 9.25 -9.91 -3.74
C GLU A 62 8.18 -9.42 -4.71
N GLU A 63 6.90 -9.65 -4.42
CA GLU A 63 5.79 -9.16 -5.25
C GLU A 63 5.78 -7.64 -5.42
N ILE A 64 5.97 -6.91 -4.31
CA ILE A 64 6.00 -5.45 -4.37
C ILE A 64 7.20 -4.97 -5.20
N THR A 65 8.35 -5.63 -5.06
CA THR A 65 9.56 -5.33 -5.85
C THR A 65 9.33 -5.59 -7.33
N ASN A 66 8.73 -6.73 -7.69
CA ASN A 66 8.41 -7.07 -9.07
C ASN A 66 7.43 -6.07 -9.67
N LEU A 67 6.42 -5.64 -8.91
CA LEU A 67 5.51 -4.58 -9.32
C LEU A 67 6.26 -3.28 -9.62
N PHE A 68 7.14 -2.85 -8.72
CA PHE A 68 7.92 -1.62 -8.92
C PHE A 68 8.83 -1.69 -10.14
N ASN A 69 9.45 -2.84 -10.40
CA ASN A 69 10.27 -3.02 -11.58
C ASN A 69 9.44 -3.05 -12.89
N SER A 70 8.16 -3.39 -12.80
CA SER A 70 7.26 -3.44 -13.96
C SER A 70 6.58 -2.10 -14.29
N ILE A 71 6.60 -1.14 -13.37
CA ILE A 71 5.99 0.19 -13.54
C ILE A 71 7.10 1.21 -13.80
N ASN A 72 7.08 1.80 -15.00
CA ASN A 72 8.05 2.85 -15.38
C ASN A 72 7.69 4.24 -14.85
N ASP A 73 6.48 4.43 -14.32
CA ASP A 73 6.00 5.71 -13.80
C ASP A 73 6.53 6.01 -12.40
N SER A 74 6.34 7.27 -11.98
CA SER A 74 6.53 7.64 -10.57
C SER A 74 5.50 6.94 -9.70
N ALA A 75 5.94 6.33 -8.61
CA ALA A 75 5.07 5.58 -7.70
C ALA A 75 5.14 6.11 -6.26
N ILE A 76 4.02 6.02 -5.55
CA ILE A 76 3.94 6.27 -4.11
C ILE A 76 3.51 4.96 -3.46
N TYR A 77 4.40 4.33 -2.70
CA TYR A 77 4.03 3.20 -1.87
C TYR A 77 3.50 3.68 -0.52
N THR A 78 2.27 3.28 -0.17
CA THR A 78 1.72 3.54 1.16
C THR A 78 2.08 2.40 2.09
N SER A 79 2.71 2.72 3.21
CA SER A 79 3.11 1.69 4.16
C SER A 79 1.92 0.97 4.78
N ILE A 80 2.18 -0.22 5.31
CA ILE A 80 1.22 -1.05 6.02
C ILE A 80 0.82 -0.39 7.36
N PRO A 81 -0.46 -0.49 7.78
CA PRO A 81 -0.89 -0.07 9.11
C PRO A 81 -0.31 -0.99 10.20
N CYS A 82 0.05 -0.39 11.32
CA CYS A 82 0.41 -1.06 12.56
C CYS A 82 -0.30 -0.41 13.73
N TYR A 83 -0.72 -1.21 14.70
CA TYR A 83 -1.34 -0.76 15.94
C TYR A 83 -0.49 -1.23 17.12
N GLN A 84 -0.49 -0.48 18.22
CA GLN A 84 0.03 -0.98 19.49
C GLN A 84 -0.89 -2.11 19.97
N LEU A 85 -0.38 -3.33 20.14
CA LEU A 85 -1.20 -4.50 20.50
C LEU A 85 -2.01 -4.29 21.79
N SER A 86 -1.50 -3.51 22.74
CA SER A 86 -2.22 -3.14 23.96
C SER A 86 -3.47 -2.28 23.74
N LYS A 87 -3.63 -1.69 22.54
CA LYS A 87 -4.75 -0.85 22.14
C LYS A 87 -5.63 -1.52 21.07
N VAL A 88 -5.45 -2.82 20.84
CA VAL A 88 -6.18 -3.63 19.86
C VAL A 88 -7.08 -4.61 20.63
N PRO A 89 -8.39 -4.68 20.30
CA PRO A 89 -9.27 -5.71 20.85
C PRO A 89 -8.74 -7.13 20.58
N GLU A 90 -8.98 -8.07 21.48
CA GLU A 90 -8.36 -9.41 21.47
C GLU A 90 -8.59 -10.13 20.14
N GLU A 91 -9.80 -10.04 19.60
CA GLU A 91 -10.23 -10.66 18.34
C GLU A 91 -9.46 -10.17 17.10
N TYR A 92 -8.74 -9.05 17.20
CA TYR A 92 -7.94 -8.49 16.10
C TYR A 92 -6.43 -8.54 16.33
N LYS A 93 -5.97 -9.02 17.50
CA LYS A 93 -4.54 -9.02 17.85
C LYS A 93 -3.72 -9.91 16.93
N GLU A 94 -4.14 -11.16 16.72
CA GLU A 94 -3.45 -12.12 15.85
C GLU A 94 -3.31 -11.56 14.42
N GLU A 95 -4.40 -10.99 13.89
CA GLU A 95 -4.39 -10.40 12.54
C GLU A 95 -3.47 -9.18 12.43
N THR A 96 -3.26 -8.47 13.55
CA THR A 96 -2.47 -7.23 13.64
C THR A 96 -0.99 -7.48 13.93
N GLU A 97 -0.68 -8.59 14.59
CA GLU A 97 0.67 -9.02 14.92
C GLU A 97 1.48 -9.33 13.64
N GLY A 98 2.81 -9.23 13.74
CA GLY A 98 3.73 -9.55 12.63
C GLY A 98 3.81 -8.49 11.51
N ARG A 99 2.85 -7.55 11.43
CA ARG A 99 2.81 -6.47 10.41
C ARG A 99 4.04 -5.55 10.43
N GLY A 100 4.71 -5.42 11.58
CA GLY A 100 5.88 -4.57 11.76
C GLY A 100 7.08 -4.97 10.89
N GLY A 101 7.29 -6.28 10.67
CA GLY A 101 8.43 -6.77 9.88
C GLY A 101 8.40 -6.26 8.45
N LEU A 102 7.23 -6.27 7.82
CA LEU A 102 7.04 -5.80 6.45
C LEU A 102 7.33 -4.30 6.31
N TYR A 103 6.92 -3.47 7.28
CA TYR A 103 7.21 -2.04 7.27
C TYR A 103 8.71 -1.78 7.22
N TRP A 104 9.47 -2.34 8.16
CA TRP A 104 10.91 -2.11 8.26
C TRP A 104 11.66 -2.60 7.03
N ALA A 105 11.26 -3.76 6.50
CA ALA A 105 11.90 -4.33 5.33
C ALA A 105 11.66 -3.48 4.07
N MET A 106 10.43 -2.99 3.87
CA MET A 106 10.14 -2.07 2.76
C MET A 106 10.81 -0.71 2.94
N LEU A 107 10.89 -0.20 4.18
CA LEU A 107 11.59 1.04 4.49
C LEU A 107 13.08 0.97 4.11
N LYS A 108 13.73 -0.18 4.35
CA LYS A 108 15.13 -0.44 3.95
C LYS A 108 15.29 -0.43 2.43
N LYS A 109 14.31 -0.97 1.70
CA LYS A 109 14.31 -1.03 0.23
C LYS A 109 14.06 0.33 -0.44
N ARG A 110 13.48 1.31 0.26
CA ARG A 110 13.15 2.63 -0.32
C ARG A 110 14.30 3.31 -1.05
N LYS A 111 15.54 3.15 -0.56
CA LYS A 111 16.74 3.78 -1.15
C LYS A 111 17.11 3.20 -2.52
N ARG A 112 16.59 2.02 -2.88
CA ARG A 112 16.89 1.33 -4.13
C ARG A 112 16.02 1.82 -5.29
N TYR A 113 14.89 2.47 -5.02
CA TYR A 113 13.91 2.86 -6.05
C TYR A 113 13.76 4.39 -6.06
N SER A 114 14.50 5.05 -6.95
CA SER A 114 14.51 6.52 -7.07
C SER A 114 13.20 7.09 -7.61
N ASN A 115 12.46 6.32 -8.40
CA ASN A 115 11.13 6.65 -8.90
C ASN A 115 10.01 6.43 -7.85
N MET A 116 10.36 5.98 -6.64
CA MET A 116 9.40 5.66 -5.60
C MET A 116 9.49 6.61 -4.41
N ARG A 117 8.35 7.20 -4.05
CA ARG A 117 8.16 7.89 -2.77
C ARG A 117 7.46 6.96 -1.78
N PHE A 118 7.77 7.14 -0.51
CA PHE A 118 7.21 6.35 0.58
C PHE A 118 6.26 7.21 1.40
N LEU A 119 5.00 6.80 1.49
CA LEU A 119 4.01 7.43 2.36
C LEU A 119 3.89 6.64 3.65
N ASP A 120 4.44 7.21 4.72
CA ASP A 120 4.46 6.60 6.04
C ASP A 120 3.09 6.73 6.72
N TYR A 121 2.36 5.63 6.67
CA TYR A 121 1.09 5.42 7.32
C TYR A 121 1.23 4.57 8.58
N PHE A 122 2.38 3.92 8.76
CA PHE A 122 2.65 2.97 9.84
C PHE A 122 2.67 3.67 11.19
N HIS A 123 3.44 4.76 11.29
CA HIS A 123 3.54 5.51 12.55
C HIS A 123 2.23 6.23 12.91
N LEU A 124 1.45 6.61 11.89
CA LEU A 124 0.15 7.23 12.08
C LEU A 124 -0.83 6.29 12.79
N THR A 125 -0.97 5.05 12.32
CA THR A 125 -1.90 4.10 12.97
C THR A 125 -1.34 3.57 14.28
N ARG A 126 -0.01 3.54 14.45
CA ARG A 126 0.62 2.96 15.65
C ARG A 126 0.30 3.75 16.91
N THR A 127 0.13 5.06 16.81
CA THR A 127 -0.17 5.93 17.96
C THR A 127 -1.63 5.88 18.39
N CYS A 128 -2.50 5.39 17.51
CA CYS A 128 -3.95 5.46 17.66
C CYS A 128 -4.53 4.25 18.43
N HIS A 129 -5.63 4.49 19.15
CA HIS A 129 -6.50 3.41 19.62
C HIS A 129 -7.19 2.76 18.43
N PHE A 130 -7.30 1.42 18.44
CA PHE A 130 -7.82 0.66 17.30
C PHE A 130 -9.18 1.17 16.84
N ASP A 131 -10.12 1.36 17.77
CA ASP A 131 -11.51 1.79 17.48
C ASP A 131 -11.58 3.19 16.86
N ASN A 132 -10.62 4.05 17.15
CA ASN A 132 -10.55 5.39 16.56
C ASN A 132 -9.99 5.37 15.14
N CYS A 133 -9.27 4.31 14.78
CA CYS A 133 -8.50 4.23 13.55
C CYS A 133 -8.93 3.14 12.58
N SER A 134 -9.76 2.20 13.04
CA SER A 134 -10.26 1.09 12.29
C SER A 134 -11.70 0.79 12.70
N TYR A 135 -12.53 0.38 11.74
CA TYR A 135 -13.86 -0.15 12.05
C TYR A 135 -13.82 -1.64 12.41
N ASP A 136 -12.92 -2.40 11.79
CA ASP A 136 -12.87 -3.87 11.87
C ASP A 136 -11.45 -4.45 11.66
N GLY A 137 -10.41 -3.63 11.87
CA GLY A 137 -9.00 -3.98 11.58
C GLY A 137 -8.61 -3.90 10.10
N ARG A 138 -9.59 -3.89 9.18
CA ARG A 138 -9.40 -3.87 7.72
C ARG A 138 -9.68 -2.49 7.14
N HIS A 139 -10.86 -1.96 7.45
CA HIS A 139 -11.37 -0.67 7.03
C HIS A 139 -10.97 0.42 8.02
N ARG A 140 -10.53 1.56 7.49
CA ARG A 140 -10.00 2.67 8.28
C ARG A 140 -11.07 3.70 8.54
N SER A 141 -11.02 4.28 9.73
CA SER A 141 -11.94 5.34 10.12
C SER A 141 -11.82 6.55 9.20
N ARG A 142 -12.88 7.38 9.16
CA ARG A 142 -12.87 8.61 8.37
C ARG A 142 -11.72 9.55 8.75
N PHE A 143 -11.40 9.62 10.04
CA PHE A 143 -10.27 10.41 10.55
C PHE A 143 -8.96 9.98 9.90
N VAL A 144 -8.70 8.69 9.90
CA VAL A 144 -7.47 8.13 9.34
C VAL A 144 -7.38 8.32 7.83
N ASN A 145 -8.47 8.13 7.10
CA ASN A 145 -8.50 8.37 5.66
C ASN A 145 -8.25 9.84 5.30
N ARG A 146 -8.74 10.79 6.10
CA ARG A 146 -8.43 12.23 5.91
C ARG A 146 -6.94 12.50 6.08
N TRP A 147 -6.30 11.92 7.09
CA TRP A 147 -4.86 12.08 7.27
C TRP A 147 -4.05 11.42 6.16
N LYS A 148 -4.44 10.22 5.69
CA LYS A 148 -3.81 9.58 4.53
C LYS A 148 -3.87 10.49 3.29
N ALA A 149 -5.04 11.09 3.04
CA ALA A 149 -5.22 12.02 1.94
C ALA A 149 -4.31 13.25 2.11
N GLN A 150 -4.24 13.84 3.31
CA GLN A 150 -3.36 14.98 3.57
C GLN A 150 -1.89 14.62 3.38
N LEU A 151 -1.43 13.47 3.88
CA LEU A 151 -0.07 12.99 3.68
C LEU A 151 0.23 12.79 2.20
N LEU A 152 -0.72 12.22 1.44
CA LEU A 152 -0.58 12.01 0.00
C LEU A 152 -0.45 13.33 -0.75
N LEU A 153 -1.30 14.31 -0.45
CA LEU A 153 -1.22 15.65 -1.02
C LEU A 153 0.12 16.31 -0.67
N ASN A 154 0.57 16.20 0.57
CA ASN A 154 1.89 16.71 0.97
C ASN A 154 3.03 16.01 0.22
N THR A 155 2.91 14.71 -0.07
CA THR A 155 3.90 13.96 -0.86
C THR A 155 3.88 14.35 -2.34
N LEU A 156 2.72 14.65 -2.91
CA LEU A 156 2.57 15.05 -4.32
C LEU A 156 2.97 16.50 -4.55
N CYS A 157 2.60 17.40 -3.63
CA CYS A 157 2.77 18.85 -3.78
C CYS A 157 4.10 19.38 -3.23
N LYS A 158 4.89 18.55 -2.53
CA LYS A 158 6.29 18.89 -2.22
C LYS A 158 7.09 18.89 -3.53
N LYS A 159 7.51 20.10 -3.92
CA LYS A 159 8.50 20.36 -4.98
C LYS A 159 9.84 19.74 -4.60
#